data_AF-A0A396GRM9-F1
#
_entry.id   AF-A0A396GRM9-F1
#
_cell.length_a   1.000
_cell.length_b   1.000
_cell.length_c   1.000
_cell.angle_alpha   90.00
_cell.angle_beta   90.00
_cell.angle_gamma   90.00
#
_symmetry.space_group_name_H-M   'P 1'
#
loop_
_entity.id
_entity.type
_entity.pdbx_description
1 polymer ?
#
loop_
_entity_poly.entity_id
_entity_poly.type
_entity_poly.pdbx_seq_one_letter_code
_entity_poly.pdbx_strand_id
1 'polypeptide(L)'
;MCKMSEGNIHIECIEDVVGGFTCEEVLRTIRDSGIPTEKAFKYTGLPVVSYANEWKTRIIGVYWGPPVPFHLTNHTVLLVGCGVHNKTRYWIVRNTWGTNFGDGGHIKIVRGQNCFGIESEIWVPIIDLDTLCF
;
A
#
# COMPACT_ATOMS: atom_id res chain seq x y z
N MET A 1 9.23 -28.03 8.59
CA MET A 1 10.11 -26.85 8.43
C MET A 1 10.30 -26.64 6.93
N CYS A 2 9.47 -25.81 6.30
CA CYS A 2 9.64 -25.53 4.86
C CYS A 2 10.83 -24.60 4.69
N LYS A 3 11.86 -25.09 3.99
CA LYS A 3 12.90 -24.24 3.40
C LYS A 3 12.32 -23.66 2.13
N MET A 4 12.26 -22.33 2.04
CA MET A 4 11.95 -21.65 0.79
C MET A 4 13.23 -21.65 -0.05
N SER A 5 13.17 -22.23 -1.25
CA SER A 5 14.27 -22.21 -2.24
C SER A 5 14.27 -20.87 -2.98
N GLU A 6 15.47 -20.33 -3.22
CA GLU A 6 15.79 -18.97 -3.69
C GLU A 6 15.36 -18.62 -5.14
N GLY A 7 14.17 -19.02 -5.61
CA GLY A 7 13.78 -18.84 -7.02
C GLY A 7 12.38 -18.27 -7.33
N ASN A 8 11.48 -18.11 -6.36
CA ASN A 8 10.03 -18.15 -6.68
C ASN A 8 9.22 -16.88 -6.32
N ILE A 9 9.87 -15.74 -6.01
CA ILE A 9 9.19 -14.46 -5.74
C ILE A 9 9.94 -13.36 -6.48
N HIS A 10 9.25 -12.70 -7.42
CA HIS A 10 9.76 -11.50 -8.08
C HIS A 10 9.04 -10.28 -7.48
N ILE A 11 9.80 -9.35 -6.92
CA ILE A 11 9.26 -8.06 -6.48
C ILE A 11 9.51 -7.08 -7.62
N GLU A 12 8.44 -6.62 -8.26
CA GLU A 12 8.54 -5.53 -9.21
C GLU A 12 8.34 -4.21 -8.48
N CYS A 13 9.36 -3.36 -8.57
CA CYS A 13 9.25 -1.97 -8.17
C CYS A 13 8.70 -1.18 -9.35
N ILE A 14 7.61 -0.47 -9.13
CA ILE A 14 7.08 0.45 -10.15
C ILE A 14 7.53 1.85 -9.76
N GLU A 15 8.76 2.18 -10.15
CA GLU A 15 9.33 3.53 -10.05
C GLU A 15 8.93 4.33 -11.30
N ASP A 16 8.90 5.66 -11.18
CA ASP A 16 8.52 6.63 -12.23
C ASP A 16 7.04 6.91 -12.46
N VAL A 17 6.36 7.49 -11.45
CA VAL A 17 5.20 8.36 -11.72
C VAL A 17 5.39 9.71 -11.05
N VAL A 18 5.95 10.66 -11.80
CA VAL A 18 5.79 12.09 -11.51
C VAL A 18 4.31 12.42 -11.69
N GLY A 19 3.54 12.24 -10.62
CA GLY A 19 2.10 12.43 -10.62
C GLY A 19 1.30 11.24 -10.09
N GLY A 20 1.77 10.60 -9.01
CA GLY A 20 1.02 9.72 -8.09
C GLY A 20 0.07 8.71 -8.75
N PHE A 21 0.36 7.42 -8.61
CA PHE A 21 -0.53 6.38 -9.12
C PHE A 21 -1.97 6.64 -8.68
N THR A 22 -2.83 6.94 -9.64
CA THR A 22 -4.25 6.89 -9.40
C THR A 22 -4.58 5.46 -9.00
N CYS A 23 -5.63 5.29 -8.20
CA CYS A 23 -6.14 3.96 -7.91
C CYS A 23 -6.43 3.17 -9.20
N GLU A 24 -6.76 3.84 -10.30
CA GLU A 24 -6.94 3.15 -11.58
C GLU A 24 -5.65 2.58 -12.14
N GLU A 25 -4.50 3.23 -11.96
CA GLU A 25 -3.22 2.70 -12.41
C GLU A 25 -2.73 1.55 -11.53
N VAL A 26 -2.87 1.65 -10.20
CA VAL A 26 -2.59 0.51 -9.30
C VAL A 26 -3.50 -0.68 -9.64
N LEU A 27 -4.80 -0.42 -9.79
CA LEU A 27 -5.78 -1.45 -10.16
C LEU A 27 -5.53 -2.01 -11.56
N ARG A 28 -5.09 -1.17 -12.49
CA ARG A 28 -4.74 -1.56 -13.85
C ARG A 28 -3.49 -2.41 -13.84
N THR A 29 -2.42 -2.04 -13.13
CA THR A 29 -1.23 -2.88 -13.05
C THR A 29 -1.53 -4.23 -12.41
N ILE A 30 -2.36 -4.26 -11.37
CA ILE A 30 -2.84 -5.53 -10.79
C ILE A 30 -3.67 -6.33 -11.80
N ARG A 31 -4.51 -5.66 -12.61
CA ARG A 31 -5.31 -6.33 -13.66
C ARG A 31 -4.43 -6.84 -14.79
N ASP A 32 -3.45 -6.05 -15.22
CA ASP A 32 -2.51 -6.33 -16.31
C ASP A 32 -1.52 -7.44 -15.89
N SER A 33 -1.23 -7.59 -14.59
CA SER A 33 -0.47 -8.74 -14.07
C SER A 33 -1.27 -10.06 -14.04
N GLY A 34 -2.56 -10.03 -14.42
CA GLY A 34 -3.42 -11.20 -14.42
C GLY A 34 -3.90 -11.64 -13.03
N ILE A 35 -3.56 -10.90 -11.97
CA ILE A 35 -3.98 -11.19 -10.59
C ILE A 35 -5.29 -10.46 -10.30
N PRO A 36 -6.41 -11.13 -9.95
CA PRO A 36 -7.64 -10.44 -9.58
C PRO A 36 -7.42 -9.47 -8.41
N THR A 37 -7.95 -8.24 -8.51
CA THR A 37 -7.71 -7.19 -7.52
C THR A 37 -8.12 -7.59 -6.10
N GLU A 38 -9.27 -8.26 -5.93
CA GLU A 38 -9.67 -8.73 -4.60
C GLU A 38 -8.70 -9.76 -4.02
N LYS A 39 -7.94 -10.47 -4.86
CA LYS A 39 -6.89 -11.40 -4.45
C LYS A 39 -5.60 -10.65 -4.09
N ALA A 40 -5.18 -9.64 -4.84
CA ALA A 40 -3.96 -8.87 -4.54
C ALA A 40 -4.00 -8.23 -3.13
N PHE A 41 -5.10 -7.56 -2.78
CA PHE A 41 -5.26 -7.03 -1.41
C PHE A 41 -5.38 -8.13 -0.36
N LYS A 42 -6.01 -9.25 -0.70
CA LYS A 42 -6.28 -10.36 0.23
C LYS A 42 -5.05 -11.22 0.53
N TYR A 43 -4.14 -11.39 -0.42
CA TYR A 43 -2.99 -12.29 -0.26
C TYR A 43 -1.72 -11.59 0.21
N THR A 44 -1.47 -10.34 -0.18
CA THR A 44 -0.18 -9.69 0.15
C THR A 44 -0.34 -8.30 0.76
N GLY A 45 -1.37 -7.54 0.37
CA GLY A 45 -1.34 -6.08 0.46
C GLY A 45 -0.22 -5.49 -0.40
N LEU A 46 -0.21 -4.17 -0.57
CA LEU A 46 0.81 -3.49 -1.37
C LEU A 46 1.74 -2.73 -0.43
N PRO A 47 3.03 -3.10 -0.35
CA PRO A 47 4.00 -2.28 0.35
C PRO A 47 4.08 -0.89 -0.28
N VAL A 48 4.01 0.13 0.55
CA VAL A 48 4.15 1.53 0.16
C VAL A 48 5.02 2.26 1.16
N VAL A 49 5.70 3.31 0.70
CA VAL A 49 6.46 4.22 1.56
C VAL A 49 5.63 5.43 1.93
N SER A 50 5.85 5.98 3.12
CA SER A 50 5.17 7.21 3.55
C SER A 50 6.03 8.00 4.54
N TYR A 51 5.75 9.29 4.66
CA TYR A 51 6.31 10.16 5.68
C TYR A 51 5.49 10.04 6.98
N ALA A 52 5.87 9.09 7.84
CA ALA A 52 5.10 8.74 9.03
C ALA A 52 5.37 9.64 10.24
N ASN A 53 6.34 10.57 10.15
CA ASN A 53 6.66 11.49 11.25
C ASN A 53 5.49 12.42 11.63
N GLU A 54 4.56 12.69 10.70
CA GLU A 54 3.37 13.51 10.95
C GLU A 54 2.16 12.70 11.43
N TRP A 55 2.30 11.38 11.56
CA TRP A 55 1.22 10.52 12.02
C TRP A 55 1.10 10.59 13.54
N LYS A 56 -0.03 11.10 14.00
CA LYS A 56 -0.39 11.07 15.42
C LYS A 56 -0.75 9.65 15.84
N THR A 57 -0.41 9.27 17.07
CA THR A 57 -0.64 7.91 17.61
C THR A 57 -2.12 7.54 17.70
N ARG A 58 -3.01 8.52 17.92
CA ARG A 58 -4.46 8.32 17.99
C ARG A 58 -5.15 9.11 16.87
N ILE A 59 -5.38 8.44 15.75
CA ILE A 59 -6.12 8.95 14.59
C ILE A 59 -7.37 8.11 14.42
N ILE A 60 -8.54 8.75 14.50
CA ILE A 60 -9.83 8.15 14.19
C ILE A 60 -10.41 8.92 13.01
N GLY A 61 -10.78 8.22 11.94
CA GLY A 61 -11.31 8.82 10.71
C GLY A 61 -10.30 8.86 9.56
N VAL A 62 -10.61 9.65 8.53
CA VAL A 62 -9.78 9.81 7.33
C VAL A 62 -8.80 10.96 7.53
N TYR A 63 -7.51 10.65 7.54
CA TYR A 63 -6.44 11.59 7.80
C TYR A 63 -5.92 12.23 6.52
N TRP A 64 -5.67 13.53 6.59
CA TRP A 64 -5.09 14.31 5.50
C TRP A 64 -3.80 14.95 5.99
N GLY A 65 -2.83 15.05 5.10
CA GLY A 65 -1.62 15.83 5.26
C GLY A 65 -1.10 16.26 3.89
N PRO A 66 -0.14 17.20 3.86
CA PRO A 66 0.42 17.68 2.61
C PRO A 66 1.09 16.55 1.82
N PRO A 67 1.16 16.66 0.48
CA PRO A 67 2.00 15.77 -0.30
C PRO A 67 3.46 15.96 0.06
N VAL A 68 4.20 14.85 0.13
CA VAL A 68 5.61 14.82 0.50
C VAL A 68 6.39 14.18 -0.65
N PRO A 69 7.50 14.79 -1.12
CA PRO A 69 8.39 14.17 -2.10
C PRO A 69 8.88 12.79 -1.65
N PHE A 70 9.02 11.87 -2.61
CA PHE A 70 9.48 10.50 -2.35
C PHE A 70 10.74 10.41 -1.47
N HIS A 71 11.77 11.20 -1.77
CA HIS A 71 13.05 11.18 -1.04
C HIS A 71 12.96 11.62 0.43
N LEU A 72 11.81 12.15 0.88
CA LEU A 72 11.54 12.48 2.27
C LEU A 72 10.70 11.41 2.99
N THR A 73 10.16 10.43 2.26
CA THR A 73 9.45 9.30 2.87
C THR A 73 10.40 8.48 3.74
N ASN A 74 9.89 7.90 4.83
CA ASN A 74 10.77 7.35 5.86
C ASN A 74 10.24 6.09 6.56
N HIS A 75 9.07 5.58 6.16
CA HIS A 75 8.46 4.42 6.78
C HIS A 75 7.70 3.59 5.75
N THR A 76 7.92 2.29 5.76
CA THR A 76 7.21 1.33 4.89
C THR A 76 6.02 0.74 5.63
N VAL A 77 4.87 0.77 4.97
CA VAL A 77 3.59 0.28 5.49
C VAL A 77 2.88 -0.55 4.43
N LEU A 78 1.77 -1.19 4.82
CA LEU A 78 1.02 -2.03 3.90
C LEU A 78 -0.33 -1.40 3.58
N LEU A 79 -0.58 -1.11 2.30
CA LEU A 79 -1.88 -0.72 1.80
C LEU A 79 -2.73 -1.99 1.64
N VAL A 80 -3.79 -2.10 2.44
CA VAL A 80 -4.62 -3.32 2.58
C VAL A 80 -6.05 -3.15 2.05
N GLY A 81 -6.40 -1.94 1.62
CA GLY A 81 -7.68 -1.68 0.98
C GLY A 81 -7.92 -0.21 0.68
N CYS A 82 -9.10 0.10 0.18
CA CYS A 82 -9.55 1.46 -0.06
C CYS A 82 -11.05 1.60 0.18
N GLY A 83 -11.54 2.83 0.27
CA GLY A 83 -12.97 3.09 0.42
C GLY A 83 -13.35 4.52 0.04
N VAL A 84 -14.63 4.81 0.24
CA VAL A 84 -15.23 6.13 0.03
C VAL A 84 -16.17 6.41 1.21
N HIS A 85 -16.02 7.56 1.84
CA HIS A 85 -16.92 8.03 2.89
C HIS A 85 -17.22 9.51 2.65
N ASN A 86 -18.50 9.89 2.56
CA ASN A 86 -18.95 11.27 2.30
C ASN A 86 -18.20 11.96 1.13
N LYS A 87 -18.07 11.26 -0.01
CA LYS A 87 -17.32 11.69 -1.21
C LYS A 87 -15.79 11.77 -1.04
N THR A 88 -15.26 11.58 0.16
CA THR A 88 -13.82 11.48 0.41
C THR A 88 -13.34 10.05 0.15
N ARG A 89 -12.45 9.89 -0.82
CA ARG A 89 -11.77 8.63 -1.09
C ARG A 89 -10.61 8.45 -0.11
N TYR A 90 -10.39 7.23 0.37
CA TYR A 90 -9.28 6.94 1.28
C TYR A 90 -8.63 5.58 1.01
N TRP A 91 -7.36 5.48 1.40
CA TRP A 91 -6.62 4.24 1.57
C TRP A 91 -6.81 3.69 2.98
N ILE A 92 -6.81 2.36 3.12
CA ILE A 92 -6.71 1.67 4.41
C ILE A 92 -5.29 1.12 4.49
N VAL A 93 -4.55 1.58 5.48
CA VAL A 93 -3.14 1.29 5.63
C VAL A 93 -2.94 0.57 6.97
N ARG A 94 -2.34 -0.61 6.91
CA ARG A 94 -1.92 -1.38 8.09
C ARG A 94 -0.52 -0.94 8.48
N ASN A 95 -0.36 -0.57 9.74
CA ASN A 95 0.93 -0.20 10.31
C ASN A 95 1.47 -1.31 11.23
N THR A 96 2.73 -1.21 11.64
CA THR A 96 3.44 -2.17 12.50
C THR A 96 3.61 -1.69 13.94
N TRP A 97 3.02 -0.55 14.31
CA TRP A 97 3.13 0.07 15.66
C TRP A 97 2.12 -0.50 16.70
N GLY A 98 1.66 -1.73 16.50
CA GLY A 98 0.71 -2.40 17.38
C GLY A 98 -0.75 -1.96 17.19
N THR A 99 -1.66 -2.66 17.86
CA THR A 99 -3.12 -2.46 17.71
C THR A 99 -3.64 -1.18 18.36
N ASN A 100 -2.87 -0.58 19.26
CA ASN A 100 -3.21 0.69 19.92
C ASN A 100 -3.05 1.91 19.00
N PHE A 101 -2.36 1.76 17.86
CA PHE A 101 -2.22 2.81 16.87
C PHE A 101 -3.51 2.94 16.04
N GLY A 102 -4.02 4.16 15.90
CA GLY A 102 -5.16 4.46 15.03
C GLY A 102 -6.39 3.59 15.33
N ASP A 103 -6.97 3.00 14.28
CA ASP A 103 -8.13 2.11 14.32
C ASP A 103 -7.65 0.64 14.28
N GLY A 104 -7.28 0.10 15.44
CA GLY A 104 -6.85 -1.29 15.57
C GLY A 104 -5.55 -1.62 14.82
N GLY A 105 -4.59 -0.70 14.79
CA GLY A 105 -3.33 -0.81 14.05
C GLY A 105 -3.40 -0.28 12.62
N HIS A 106 -4.53 0.32 12.23
CA HIS A 106 -4.74 0.87 10.89
C HIS A 106 -4.93 2.38 10.91
N ILE A 107 -4.61 3.00 9.77
CA ILE A 107 -4.89 4.41 9.49
C ILE A 107 -5.62 4.51 8.15
N LYS A 108 -6.57 5.43 8.06
CA LYS A 108 -7.21 5.81 6.80
C LYS A 108 -6.59 7.11 6.31
N ILE A 109 -6.07 7.13 5.08
CA ILE A 109 -5.39 8.31 4.52
C ILE A 109 -6.12 8.77 3.27
N VAL A 110 -6.29 10.08 3.06
CA VAL A 110 -6.92 10.63 1.84
C VAL A 110 -6.21 10.11 0.59
N ARG A 111 -7.01 9.63 -0.36
CA ARG A 111 -6.55 9.01 -1.62
C ARG A 111 -6.67 9.98 -2.81
N GLY A 112 -5.67 9.97 -3.67
CA GLY A 112 -5.56 10.76 -4.90
C GLY A 112 -4.99 12.16 -4.68
N GLN A 113 -4.25 12.36 -3.60
CA GLN A 113 -3.61 13.64 -3.25
C GLN A 113 -2.15 13.45 -2.82
N ASN A 114 -1.60 12.25 -2.96
CA ASN A 114 -0.27 11.86 -2.48
C ASN A 114 0.02 12.27 -1.03
N CYS A 115 -0.98 12.23 -0.15
CA CYS A 115 -0.83 12.61 1.27
C CYS A 115 0.32 11.84 1.92
N PHE A 116 1.23 12.54 2.59
CA PHE A 116 2.43 11.95 3.21
C PHE A 116 3.30 11.15 2.23
N GLY A 117 3.23 11.43 0.93
CA GLY A 117 4.00 10.72 -0.09
C GLY A 117 3.55 9.29 -0.37
N ILE A 118 2.40 8.84 0.16
CA ILE A 118 1.98 7.42 0.13
C ILE A 118 1.70 6.86 -1.26
N GLU A 119 1.55 7.72 -2.27
CA GLU A 119 1.29 7.34 -3.67
C GLU A 119 2.55 7.50 -4.53
N SER A 120 3.71 7.75 -3.91
CA SER A 120 4.96 8.04 -4.61
C SER A 120 5.74 6.79 -5.01
N GLU A 121 5.64 5.72 -4.22
CA GLU A 121 6.29 4.44 -4.51
C GLU A 121 5.44 3.30 -3.95
N ILE A 122 5.16 2.32 -4.82
CA ILE A 122 4.33 1.16 -4.52
C ILE A 122 5.04 -0.06 -5.09
N TRP A 123 5.20 -1.09 -4.27
CA TRP A 123 5.78 -2.36 -4.70
C TRP A 123 4.69 -3.40 -4.90
N VAL A 124 4.80 -4.16 -5.99
CA VAL A 124 3.87 -5.25 -6.29
C VAL A 124 4.66 -6.56 -6.30
N PRO A 125 4.47 -7.43 -5.30
CA PRO A 125 5.05 -8.76 -5.35
C PRO A 125 4.30 -9.59 -6.39
N ILE A 126 5.02 -10.08 -7.40
CA ILE A 126 4.53 -11.08 -8.33
C ILE A 126 4.92 -12.45 -7.76
N ILE A 127 3.90 -13.19 -7.36
CA ILE A 127 4.04 -14.56 -6.87
C ILE A 127 3.62 -15.48 -8.01
N ASP A 128 4.59 -16.22 -8.55
CA ASP A 128 4.33 -17.28 -9.52
C ASP A 128 3.73 -18.48 -8.78
N LEU A 129 2.40 -18.60 -8.84
CA LEU A 129 1.66 -19.68 -8.19
C LEU A 129 1.78 -21.02 -8.95
N ASP A 130 2.21 -21.01 -10.22
CA ASP A 130 2.37 -22.23 -11.02
C ASP A 130 3.65 -23.01 -10.61
N THR A 131 4.55 -22.36 -9.86
CA THR A 131 5.71 -23.01 -9.23
C THR A 131 5.46 -23.44 -7.78
N LEU A 132 4.30 -23.12 -7.20
CA LEU A 132 3.89 -23.61 -5.89
C LEU A 132 3.25 -25.00 -6.03
N CYS A 133 4.07 -26.00 -6.32
CA CYS A 133 3.67 -27.39 -6.15
C CYS A 133 3.43 -27.65 -4.64
N PHE A 134 2.20 -27.99 -4.26
CA PHE A 134 1.84 -28.52 -2.93
C PHE A 134 1.99 -30.04 -2.89
#